data_AF-A0A7Y9PLL7-F1
#
_entry.id   AF-A0A7Y9PLL7-F1
#
_cell.length_a   1.000
_cell.length_b   1.000
_cell.length_c   1.000
_cell.angle_alpha   90.00
_cell.angle_beta   90.00
_cell.angle_gamma   90.00
#
_symmetry.space_group_name_H-M   'P 1'
#
loop_
_entity.id
_entity.type
_entity.pdbx_description
1 polymer ?
#
loop_
_entity_poly.entity_id
_entity_poly.type
_entity_poly.pdbx_seq_one_letter_code
_entity_poly.pdbx_strand_id
1 'polypeptide(L)'
;MATHQVTPRRSHPQTFPKPQLYEAIASLNRDLGLVVEDLNRLREFRFSRRDIDSLIAKTEHLRSRANAEFLERQHSRELKDEFHFWMIDRKFEDRYKDPDDVLIGAQRRLEELAAEEQDARAAARGFRKVRRRAEKRLATPTS
;
A
#
# COMPACT_ATOMS: atom_id res chain seq x y z
N MET A 1 -30.69 -22.77 -2.60
CA MET A 1 -29.56 -22.47 -1.70
C MET A 1 -29.12 -21.05 -1.98
N ALA A 2 -29.30 -20.13 -1.03
CA ALA A 2 -28.90 -18.74 -1.20
C ALA A 2 -27.38 -18.66 -1.08
N THR A 3 -26.70 -18.42 -2.20
CA THR A 3 -25.31 -17.97 -2.19
C THR A 3 -25.30 -16.61 -1.50
N HIS A 4 -25.02 -16.59 -0.20
CA HIS A 4 -24.75 -15.35 0.52
C HIS A 4 -23.58 -14.67 -0.17
N GLN A 5 -23.88 -13.66 -0.97
CA GLN A 5 -22.89 -12.83 -1.63
C GLN A 5 -22.18 -12.06 -0.52
N VAL A 6 -21.02 -12.58 -0.08
CA VAL A 6 -20.19 -11.93 0.93
C VAL A 6 -19.41 -10.82 0.22
N THR A 7 -20.10 -9.73 -0.13
CA THR A 7 -19.41 -8.51 -0.53
C THR A 7 -18.95 -7.83 0.76
N PRO A 8 -17.64 -7.75 1.04
CA PRO A 8 -17.17 -7.15 2.29
C PRO A 8 -17.62 -5.69 2.31
N ARG A 9 -18.35 -5.31 3.36
CA ARG A 9 -18.85 -3.93 3.49
C ARG A 9 -17.65 -2.98 3.60
N ARG A 10 -17.72 -1.90 2.85
CA ARG A 10 -16.78 -0.78 2.95
C ARG A 10 -17.03 -0.04 4.25
N SER A 11 -15.96 0.39 4.92
CA SER A 11 -16.03 1.19 6.14
C SER A 11 -16.58 2.59 5.88
N HIS A 12 -16.40 3.13 4.67
CA HIS A 12 -16.91 4.45 4.28
C HIS A 12 -17.73 4.39 2.99
N PRO A 13 -18.94 5.00 2.97
CA PRO A 13 -19.71 5.12 1.75
C PRO A 13 -18.96 6.01 0.75
N GLN A 14 -18.78 5.52 -0.47
CA GLN A 14 -18.25 6.36 -1.55
C GLN A 14 -19.36 7.28 -2.03
N THR A 15 -19.09 8.59 -2.03
CA THR A 15 -20.02 9.62 -2.48
C THR A 15 -20.47 9.42 -3.94
N PHE A 16 -19.60 8.82 -4.76
CA PHE A 16 -19.86 8.45 -6.14
C PHE A 16 -19.36 7.03 -6.39
N PRO A 17 -20.21 6.12 -6.93
CA PRO A 17 -19.82 4.78 -7.31
C PRO A 17 -18.68 4.78 -8.33
N LYS A 18 -17.64 3.95 -8.14
CA LYS A 18 -16.51 3.85 -9.07
C LYS A 18 -16.93 3.63 -10.53
N PRO A 19 -17.86 2.71 -10.87
CA PRO A 19 -18.24 2.49 -12.27
C PRO A 19 -18.76 3.75 -12.95
N GLN A 20 -19.61 4.52 -12.25
CA GLN A 20 -20.15 5.77 -12.77
C GLN A 20 -19.07 6.83 -13.00
N LEU A 21 -18.04 6.88 -12.15
CA LEU A 21 -16.91 7.78 -12.35
C LEU A 21 -16.06 7.39 -13.58
N TYR A 22 -15.81 6.09 -13.76
CA TYR A 22 -15.10 5.59 -14.95
C TYR A 22 -15.89 5.82 -16.23
N GLU A 23 -17.21 5.64 -16.19
CA GLU A 23 -18.09 5.98 -17.32
C GLU A 23 -18.06 7.48 -17.62
N ALA A 24 -18.13 8.34 -16.60
CA ALA A 24 -18.10 9.78 -16.79
C ALA A 24 -16.78 10.26 -17.42
N ILE A 25 -15.63 9.77 -16.96
CA ILE A 25 -14.33 10.15 -17.55
C ILE A 25 -14.16 9.58 -18.97
N ALA A 26 -14.68 8.37 -19.23
CA ALA A 26 -14.68 7.79 -20.57
C ALA A 26 -15.53 8.61 -21.55
N SER A 27 -16.73 9.03 -21.14
CA SER A 27 -17.59 9.92 -21.93
C SER A 27 -16.92 11.26 -22.18
N LEU A 28 -16.34 11.91 -21.16
CA LEU A 28 -15.61 13.16 -21.34
C LEU A 28 -14.48 13.04 -22.37
N ASN A 29 -13.68 11.98 -22.28
CA ASN A 29 -12.57 11.73 -23.22
C ASN A 29 -13.05 11.52 -24.65
N ARG A 30 -14.16 10.78 -24.82
CA ARG A 30 -14.79 10.57 -26.12
C ARG A 30 -15.29 11.89 -26.70
N ASP A 31 -16.04 12.66 -25.91
CA ASP A 31 -16.68 13.88 -26.38
C ASP A 31 -15.66 14.96 -26.75
N LEU A 32 -14.58 15.11 -25.95
CA LEU A 32 -13.46 15.98 -26.31
C LEU A 32 -12.73 15.49 -27.57
N GLY A 33 -12.66 14.18 -27.79
CA GLY A 33 -12.15 13.60 -29.04
C GLY A 33 -12.99 14.00 -30.26
N LEU A 34 -14.32 13.92 -30.15
CA LEU A 34 -15.23 14.36 -31.20
C LEU A 34 -15.08 15.86 -31.52
N VAL A 35 -14.91 16.71 -30.50
CA VAL A 35 -14.63 18.14 -30.71
C VAL A 35 -13.34 18.35 -31.51
N VAL A 36 -12.28 17.61 -31.20
CA VAL A 36 -11.02 17.68 -31.96
C VAL A 36 -11.20 17.20 -33.40
N GLU A 37 -11.96 16.13 -33.64
CA GLU A 37 -12.28 15.65 -34.99
C GLU A 37 -13.04 16.71 -35.79
N ASP A 38 -14.06 17.33 -35.20
CA ASP A 38 -14.84 18.37 -35.86
C ASP A 38 -14.01 19.63 -36.15
N LEU A 39 -13.13 20.03 -35.23
CA LEU A 39 -12.18 21.12 -35.47
C LEU A 39 -11.22 20.79 -36.63
N ASN A 40 -10.76 19.55 -36.74
CA ASN A 40 -9.93 19.11 -37.87
C ASN A 40 -10.69 19.17 -39.20
N ARG A 41 -11.97 18.76 -39.22
CA ARG A 41 -12.84 18.91 -40.41
C ARG A 41 -13.03 20.38 -40.77
N LEU A 42 -13.26 21.26 -39.79
CA LEU A 42 -13.37 22.70 -40.01
C LEU A 42 -12.09 23.31 -40.57
N ARG A 43 -10.92 22.71 -40.31
CA ARG A 43 -9.64 23.13 -40.90
C ARG A 43 -9.59 22.99 -42.43
N GLU A 44 -10.45 22.16 -43.01
CA GLU A 44 -10.58 21.95 -44.47
C GLU A 44 -11.43 23.06 -45.12
N PHE A 45 -12.34 23.66 -44.36
CA PHE A 45 -13.07 24.85 -44.76
C PHE A 45 -12.20 26.08 -44.46
N ARG A 46 -12.34 27.18 -45.22
CA ARG A 46 -11.47 28.38 -45.19
C ARG A 46 -11.39 29.15 -43.86
N PHE A 47 -11.67 28.52 -42.73
CA PHE A 47 -11.39 29.02 -41.40
C PHE A 47 -9.88 29.25 -41.18
N SER A 48 -9.59 30.16 -40.26
CA SER A 48 -8.23 30.45 -39.80
C SER A 48 -7.60 29.20 -39.18
N ARG A 49 -6.59 28.62 -39.86
CA ARG A 49 -5.85 27.47 -39.34
C ARG A 49 -5.25 27.74 -37.96
N ARG A 50 -4.75 28.96 -37.74
CA ARG A 50 -4.19 29.39 -36.45
C ARG A 50 -5.20 29.27 -35.31
N ASP A 51 -6.44 29.69 -35.53
CA ASP A 51 -7.46 29.66 -34.49
C ASP A 51 -7.94 28.22 -34.22
N ILE A 52 -8.10 27.42 -35.29
CA ILE A 52 -8.43 26.00 -35.19
C ILE A 52 -7.35 25.23 -34.41
N ASP A 53 -6.07 25.40 -34.77
CA ASP A 53 -4.96 24.73 -34.09
C ASP A 53 -4.88 25.15 -32.61
N SER A 54 -5.16 26.43 -32.30
CA SER A 54 -5.24 26.91 -30.92
C SER A 54 -6.40 26.26 -30.14
N LEU A 55 -7.57 26.09 -30.76
CA LEU A 55 -8.72 25.42 -30.13
C LEU A 55 -8.46 23.93 -29.90
N ILE A 56 -7.82 23.25 -30.85
CA ILE A 56 -7.42 21.85 -30.69
C ILE A 56 -6.46 21.71 -29.49
N ALA A 57 -5.42 22.55 -29.43
CA ALA A 57 -4.45 22.52 -28.33
C ALA A 57 -5.11 22.76 -26.96
N LYS A 58 -6.06 23.70 -26.87
CA LYS A 58 -6.82 23.96 -25.64
C LYS A 58 -7.71 22.79 -25.24
N THR A 59 -8.35 22.15 -26.22
CA THR A 59 -9.22 20.98 -25.99
C THR A 59 -8.41 19.79 -25.49
N GLU A 60 -7.27 19.52 -26.11
CA GLU A 60 -6.34 18.48 -25.68
C GLU A 60 -5.74 18.74 -24.29
N HIS A 61 -5.40 20.00 -24.02
CA HIS A 61 -4.92 20.40 -22.69
C HIS A 61 -6.00 20.19 -21.61
N LEU A 62 -7.27 20.52 -21.89
CA LEU A 62 -8.38 20.24 -20.98
C LEU A 62 -8.52 18.73 -20.74
N ARG A 63 -8.47 17.91 -21.80
CA ARG A 63 -8.52 16.46 -21.72
C ARG A 63 -7.41 15.91 -20.84
N SER A 64 -6.17 16.37 -21.05
CA SER A 64 -5.02 15.98 -20.24
C SER A 64 -5.20 16.34 -18.76
N ARG A 65 -5.63 17.58 -18.45
CA ARG A 65 -5.85 18.04 -17.07
C ARG A 65 -6.93 17.24 -16.35
N ALA A 66 -8.07 17.00 -17.01
CA ALA A 66 -9.17 16.25 -16.41
C ALA A 66 -8.74 14.80 -16.07
N ASN A 67 -8.00 14.15 -16.96
CA ASN A 67 -7.48 12.80 -16.70
C ASN A 67 -6.45 12.78 -15.56
N ALA A 68 -5.55 13.77 -15.50
CA ALA A 68 -4.56 13.85 -14.42
C ALA A 68 -5.24 13.98 -13.04
N GLU A 69 -6.20 14.89 -12.92
CA GLU A 69 -6.97 15.09 -11.68
C GLU A 69 -7.79 13.84 -11.31
N PHE A 70 -8.39 13.18 -12.31
CA PHE A 70 -9.09 11.93 -12.09
C PHE A 70 -8.16 10.83 -11.55
N LEU A 71 -7.00 10.63 -12.17
CA LEU A 71 -6.03 9.62 -11.77
C LEU A 71 -5.51 9.86 -10.35
N GLU A 72 -5.16 11.09 -10.00
CA GLU A 72 -4.67 11.43 -8.66
C GLU A 72 -5.71 11.14 -7.57
N ARG A 73 -6.96 11.59 -7.80
CA ARG A 73 -8.07 11.35 -6.87
C ARG A 73 -8.40 9.87 -6.76
N GLN A 74 -8.36 9.15 -7.88
CA GLN A 74 -8.73 7.76 -7.88
C GLN A 74 -7.63 6.88 -7.29
N HIS A 75 -6.36 7.20 -7.50
CA HIS A 75 -5.25 6.53 -6.84
C HIS A 75 -5.38 6.60 -5.31
N SER A 76 -5.68 7.78 -4.78
CA SER A 76 -5.92 7.98 -3.34
C SER A 76 -7.08 7.15 -2.79
N ARG A 77 -8.11 6.91 -3.61
CA ARG A 77 -9.26 6.06 -3.26
C ARG A 77 -8.91 4.58 -3.33
N GLU A 78 -8.14 4.16 -4.34
CA GLU A 78 -7.68 2.79 -4.47
C GLU A 78 -6.78 2.37 -3.32
N LEU A 79 -5.82 3.21 -2.90
CA LEU A 79 -4.96 2.91 -1.75
C LEU A 79 -5.75 2.66 -0.44
N LYS A 80 -6.84 3.41 -0.24
CA LYS A 80 -7.72 3.22 0.93
C LYS A 80 -8.49 1.91 0.86
N ASP A 81 -9.01 1.58 -0.32
CA ASP A 81 -9.71 0.32 -0.54
C ASP A 81 -8.77 -0.88 -0.40
N GLU A 82 -7.57 -0.79 -0.99
CA GLU A 82 -6.53 -1.80 -0.90
C GLU A 82 -6.18 -2.10 0.56
N PHE A 83 -5.88 -1.06 1.35
CA PHE A 83 -5.59 -1.23 2.77
C PHE A 83 -6.79 -1.85 3.53
N HIS A 84 -8.01 -1.39 3.25
CA HIS A 84 -9.22 -1.93 3.89
C HIS A 84 -9.42 -3.41 3.58
N PHE A 85 -9.30 -3.81 2.31
CA PHE A 85 -9.48 -5.21 1.91
C PHE A 85 -8.31 -6.08 2.35
N TRP A 86 -7.08 -5.58 2.35
CA TRP A 86 -5.92 -6.25 2.95
C TRP A 86 -6.14 -6.56 4.44
N MET A 87 -6.68 -5.62 5.21
CA MET A 87 -7.02 -5.85 6.63
C MET A 87 -8.11 -6.92 6.81
N ILE A 88 -9.07 -7.00 5.89
CA ILE A 88 -10.11 -8.03 5.92
C ILE A 88 -9.50 -9.39 5.58
N ASP A 89 -8.67 -9.44 4.54
CA ASP A 89 -7.99 -10.65 4.08
C ASP A 89 -7.10 -11.22 5.19
N ARG A 90 -6.26 -10.38 5.80
CA ARG A 90 -5.43 -10.76 6.95
C ARG A 90 -6.24 -11.33 8.11
N LYS A 91 -7.43 -10.79 8.39
CA LYS A 91 -8.32 -11.34 9.44
C LYS A 91 -8.88 -12.71 9.06
N PHE A 92 -9.11 -12.95 7.78
CA PHE A 92 -9.49 -14.28 7.30
C PHE A 92 -8.32 -15.25 7.41
N GLU A 93 -7.12 -14.85 6.98
CA GLU A 93 -5.91 -15.65 7.14
C GLU A 93 -5.66 -16.00 8.61
N ASP A 94 -5.73 -15.01 9.53
CA ASP A 94 -5.54 -15.24 10.96
C ASP A 94 -6.62 -16.16 11.56
N ARG A 95 -7.85 -16.15 11.02
CA ARG A 95 -8.93 -17.05 11.46
C ARG A 95 -8.73 -18.49 11.02
N TYR A 96 -8.11 -18.70 9.86
CA TYR A 96 -7.86 -20.02 9.28
C TYR A 96 -6.41 -20.47 9.41
N LYS A 97 -5.57 -19.72 10.14
CA LYS A 97 -4.26 -20.20 10.58
C LYS A 97 -4.45 -21.49 11.37
N ASP A 98 -3.72 -22.51 10.96
CA ASP A 98 -3.73 -23.80 11.63
C ASP A 98 -3.33 -23.58 13.11
N PRO A 99 -4.12 -24.08 14.07
CA PRO A 99 -3.74 -24.05 15.49
C PRO A 99 -2.33 -24.59 15.73
N ASP A 100 -1.88 -25.56 14.93
CA ASP A 100 -0.56 -26.16 15.05
C ASP A 100 0.56 -25.16 14.67
N ASP A 101 0.34 -24.26 13.71
CA ASP A 101 1.31 -23.21 13.34
C ASP A 101 1.49 -22.18 14.45
N VAL A 102 0.43 -21.87 15.21
CA VAL A 102 0.50 -20.97 16.37
C VAL A 102 1.27 -21.62 17.52
N LEU A 103 1.06 -22.92 17.75
CA LEU A 103 1.76 -23.69 18.79
C LEU A 103 3.25 -23.85 18.48
N ILE A 104 3.60 -24.15 17.22
CA ILE A 104 5.00 -24.23 16.77
C ILE A 104 5.69 -22.86 16.95
N GLY A 105 5.02 -21.77 16.56
CA GLY A 105 5.53 -20.42 16.77
C GLY A 105 5.74 -20.05 18.25
N ALA A 106 4.82 -20.44 19.12
CA ALA A 106 4.93 -20.21 20.57
C ALA A 106 6.08 -21.02 21.19
N GLN A 107 6.24 -22.28 20.79
CA GLN A 107 7.31 -23.14 21.26
C GLN A 107 8.69 -22.62 20.84
N ARG A 108 8.83 -22.18 19.59
CA ARG A 108 10.08 -21.60 19.07
C ARG A 108 10.49 -20.34 19.85
N ARG A 109 9.52 -19.51 20.25
CA ARG A 109 9.77 -18.30 21.04
C ARG A 109 10.16 -18.61 22.49
N LEU A 110 9.63 -19.67 23.08
CA LEU A 110 10.06 -20.15 24.40
C LEU A 110 11.50 -20.70 24.37
N GLU A 111 11.86 -21.40 23.30
CA GLU A 111 13.23 -21.90 23.08
C GLU A 111 14.23 -20.75 22.91
N GLU A 112 13.87 -19.70 22.17
CA GLU A 112 14.70 -18.49 22.02
C GLU A 112 14.91 -17.77 23.36
N LEU A 113 13.85 -17.55 24.15
CA LEU A 113 13.95 -16.93 25.47
C LEU A 113 14.80 -17.76 26.44
N ALA A 114 14.68 -19.09 26.39
CA ALA A 114 15.49 -19.98 27.20
C ALA A 114 16.98 -19.93 26.80
N ALA A 115 17.28 -19.84 25.51
CA ALA A 115 18.65 -19.68 25.01
C ALA A 115 19.25 -18.33 25.43
N GLU A 116 18.50 -17.23 25.28
CA GLU A 116 18.93 -15.90 25.74
C GLU A 116 19.22 -15.87 27.25
N GLU A 117 18.39 -16.53 28.06
CA GLU A 117 18.60 -16.62 29.50
C GLU A 117 19.87 -17.44 29.84
N GLN A 118 20.11 -18.53 29.12
CA GLN A 118 21.32 -19.35 29.29
C GLN A 118 22.58 -18.56 28.93
N ASP A 119 22.56 -17.82 27.83
CA ASP A 119 23.68 -16.98 27.40
C ASP A 119 23.95 -15.85 28.39
N ALA A 120 22.90 -15.18 28.89
CA ALA A 120 23.02 -14.16 29.94
C ALA A 120 23.63 -14.73 31.23
N ARG A 121 23.21 -15.94 31.65
CA ARG A 121 23.78 -16.64 32.81
C ARG A 121 25.25 -17.04 32.58
N ALA A 122 25.60 -17.48 31.37
CA ALA A 122 26.97 -17.85 31.01
C ALA A 122 27.90 -16.61 31.02
N ALA A 123 27.45 -15.50 30.45
CA ALA A 123 28.17 -14.22 30.47
C ALA A 123 28.41 -13.74 31.90
N ALA A 124 27.38 -13.75 32.76
CA ALA A 124 27.51 -13.35 34.17
C ALA A 124 28.51 -14.22 34.95
N ARG A 125 28.57 -15.53 34.67
CA ARG A 125 29.58 -16.44 35.25
C ARG A 125 31.00 -16.13 34.75
N GLY A 126 31.14 -15.75 33.48
CA GLY A 126 32.40 -15.28 32.89
C GLY A 126 32.93 -14.04 33.60
N PHE A 127 32.11 -13.02 33.77
CA PHE A 127 32.46 -11.79 34.48
C PHE A 127 32.90 -12.03 35.93
N ARG A 128 32.19 -12.91 36.66
CA ARG A 128 32.58 -13.29 38.03
C ARG A 128 33.95 -13.97 38.10
N LYS A 129 34.27 -14.85 37.13
CA LYS A 129 35.59 -15.51 37.06
C LYS A 129 36.71 -14.53 36.74
N VAL A 130 36.48 -13.60 35.80
CA VAL A 130 37.46 -12.56 35.45
C VAL A 130 37.74 -11.65 36.63
N ARG A 131 36.69 -11.17 37.31
CA ARG A 131 36.81 -10.35 38.52
C ARG A 131 37.60 -11.06 39.63
N ARG A 132 37.30 -12.34 39.91
CA ARG A 132 38.01 -13.13 40.92
C ARG A 132 39.49 -13.38 40.56
N ARG A 133 39.83 -13.47 39.27
CA ARG A 133 41.22 -13.57 38.80
C ARG A 133 41.96 -12.25 38.93
N ALA A 134 41.31 -11.12 38.65
CA ALA A 134 41.88 -9.79 38.85
C ALA A 134 42.14 -9.52 40.34
N GLU A 135 41.16 -9.83 41.21
CA GLU A 135 41.30 -9.72 42.67
C GLU A 135 42.44 -10.61 43.19
N LYS A 136 42.61 -11.84 42.69
CA LYS A 136 43.74 -12.71 43.05
C LYS A 136 45.09 -12.17 42.59
N ARG A 137 45.18 -11.58 41.39
CA ARG A 137 46.43 -10.98 40.87
C ARG A 137 46.85 -9.74 41.67
N LEU A 138 45.88 -8.95 42.13
CA LEU A 138 46.11 -7.80 43.03
C LEU A 138 46.52 -8.22 44.46
N ALA A 139 46.11 -9.42 44.91
CA ALA A 139 46.40 -9.94 46.25
C ALA A 139 47.75 -10.69 46.38
N THR A 140 48.46 -10.94 45.27
CA THR A 140 49.85 -11.46 45.29
C THR A 140 50.82 -10.34 44.96
N PRO A 141 51.43 -9.65 45.95
CA PRO A 141 52.54 -8.76 45.68
C PRO A 141 53.76 -9.62 45.34
N THR A 142 54.23 -9.50 44.10
CA THR A 142 55.55 -9.99 43.67
C THR A 142 56.61 -9.41 44.61
N SER A 143 57.31 -10.29 45.33
CA SER A 143 58.59 -10.00 45.99
C SER A 143 59.72 -10.05 44.97
#